data_AF-B4FZK0-F1
#
_entry.id   AF-B4FZK0-F1
#
_cell.length_a   1.000
_cell.length_b   1.000
_cell.length_c   1.000
_cell.angle_alpha   90.00
_cell.angle_beta   90.00
_cell.angle_gamma   90.00
#
_symmetry.space_group_name_H-M   'P 1'
#
loop_
_entity.id
_entity.type
_entity.pdbx_description
1 polymer ?
#
loop_
_entity_poly.entity_id
_entity_poly.type
_entity_poly.pdbx_seq_one_letter_code
_entity_poly.pdbx_strand_id
1 'polypeptide(L)'
;MVMAPRLVQSLFAAFGDLYLYKLSKLIFNGQVAKWTLFSQLVNWFMFFCITRTLSNSLETVLTVAGLYYWFAAIESSKATSIVSKQHAACEQSIPSRKVALLIAALSCAIRPTSAVTWLYVSLLDFIQMKSKCCFILLDVIPVGAIVLAVTTLLDWWMYGSWVIVPLNFLKFNLLSSGGDYYGTHVFHWYFTQGFPSMIWTFLPFALCGIVKSQEWRLSGLIAWVLGVYSILGHKEFRFVLPVLPLALMFSGYCLASMSRSKGKNQHRKDSLSRMQPFVILLVITNVPMALYMSLFHQRGTEDAMYYLSKEAHDGRVRSVLFLMPCHSTPYYSTLHYNLPMRFLDCTPSDSKGTLDESDRFLTSPSEFVGEVFGNLSAFSHIVIFESEERHVLQLLLHNSFLEMRRFFHSHFKVDRDLQSAVVVYSRRNVL
;
A
#
# COMPACT_ATOMS: atom_id res chain seq x y z
N MET A 1 -17.61 0.71 -15.43
CA MET A 1 -17.53 0.28 -14.01
C MET A 1 -16.17 0.54 -13.35
N VAL A 2 -15.12 0.86 -14.12
CA VAL A 2 -13.73 1.14 -13.66
C VAL A 2 -13.60 2.18 -12.52
N MET A 3 -14.49 3.17 -12.42
CA MET A 3 -14.36 4.26 -11.45
C MET A 3 -14.82 3.91 -10.02
N ALA A 4 -15.70 2.90 -9.85
CA ALA A 4 -16.30 2.63 -8.55
C ALA A 4 -15.28 2.21 -7.47
N PRO A 5 -14.32 1.30 -7.73
CA PRO A 5 -13.28 0.96 -6.76
C PRO A 5 -12.43 2.17 -6.34
N ARG A 6 -12.15 3.10 -7.28
CA ARG A 6 -11.38 4.32 -7.01
C ARG A 6 -12.12 5.26 -6.07
N LEU A 7 -13.44 5.42 -6.26
CA LEU A 7 -14.28 6.22 -5.37
C LEU A 7 -14.34 5.62 -3.96
N VAL A 8 -14.51 4.30 -3.84
CA VAL A 8 -14.49 3.63 -2.52
C VAL A 8 -13.15 3.83 -1.81
N GLN A 9 -12.02 3.69 -2.51
CA GLN A 9 -10.72 3.96 -1.91
C GLN A 9 -10.53 5.42 -1.48
N SER A 10 -11.09 6.38 -2.23
CA SER A 10 -11.05 7.79 -1.81
C SER A 10 -11.80 8.04 -0.49
N LEU A 11 -12.91 7.33 -0.26
CA LEU A 11 -13.65 7.38 1.00
C LEU A 11 -12.83 6.78 2.15
N PHE A 12 -12.17 5.65 1.92
CA PHE A 12 -11.28 5.04 2.92
C PHE A 12 -10.09 5.93 3.25
N ALA A 13 -9.47 6.55 2.25
CA ALA A 13 -8.39 7.51 2.46
C ALA A 13 -8.85 8.70 3.32
N ALA A 14 -10.00 9.31 2.98
CA ALA A 14 -10.57 10.42 3.75
C ALA A 14 -10.90 10.02 5.19
N PHE A 15 -11.38 8.79 5.41
CA PHE A 15 -11.57 8.23 6.75
C PHE A 15 -10.23 8.10 7.49
N GLY A 16 -9.19 7.56 6.84
CA GLY A 16 -7.84 7.49 7.40
C GLY A 16 -7.29 8.85 7.84
N ASP A 17 -7.44 9.87 7.00
CA ASP A 17 -7.00 11.24 7.27
C ASP A 17 -7.75 11.85 8.47
N LEU A 18 -9.06 11.61 8.58
CA LEU A 18 -9.87 12.04 9.72
C LEU A 18 -9.38 11.39 11.03
N TYR A 19 -9.13 10.08 11.02
CA TYR A 19 -8.65 9.39 12.22
C TYR A 19 -7.20 9.75 12.56
N LEU A 20 -6.36 10.05 11.57
CA LEU A 20 -5.02 10.57 11.81
C LEU A 20 -5.08 11.93 12.51
N TYR A 21 -5.96 12.82 12.06
CA TYR A 21 -6.20 14.10 12.71
C TYR A 21 -6.67 13.91 14.16
N LYS A 22 -7.64 13.00 14.40
CA LYS A 22 -8.15 12.69 15.74
C LYS A 22 -7.07 12.09 16.64
N LEU A 23 -6.27 11.15 16.14
CA LEU A 23 -5.14 10.53 16.85
C LEU A 23 -4.09 11.58 17.25
N SER A 24 -3.68 12.44 16.31
CA SER A 24 -2.71 13.51 16.57
C SER A 24 -3.23 14.55 17.56
N LYS A 25 -4.53 14.86 17.51
CA LYS A 25 -5.18 15.75 18.48
C LYS A 25 -5.23 15.15 19.88
N LEU A 26 -5.48 13.84 19.98
CA LEU A 26 -5.54 13.09 21.24
C LEU A 26 -4.16 13.07 21.91
N ILE A 27 -3.13 12.64 21.18
CA ILE A 27 -1.78 12.46 21.74
C ILE A 27 -1.08 13.80 22.02
N PHE A 28 -1.27 14.79 21.13
CA PHE A 28 -0.61 16.08 21.25
C PHE A 28 -1.60 17.23 21.47
N ASN A 29 -2.06 17.89 20.41
CA ASN A 29 -3.02 18.98 20.47
C ASN A 29 -3.52 19.36 19.06
N GLY A 30 -4.54 20.21 19.00
CA GLY A 30 -5.17 20.61 17.73
C GLY A 30 -4.27 21.36 16.73
N GLN A 31 -3.18 22.01 17.18
CA GLN A 31 -2.24 22.66 16.26
C GLN A 31 -1.34 21.63 15.58
N VAL A 32 -0.86 20.64 16.34
CA VAL A 32 -0.10 19.50 15.80
C VAL A 32 -0.96 18.73 14.81
N ALA A 33 -2.23 18.46 15.15
CA ALA A 33 -3.16 17.75 14.27
C ALA A 33 -3.36 18.41 12.90
N LYS A 34 -3.43 19.75 12.84
CA LYS A 34 -3.50 20.49 11.57
C LYS A 34 -2.24 20.33 10.73
N TRP A 35 -1.06 20.43 11.36
CA TRP A 35 0.21 20.22 10.67
C TRP A 35 0.44 18.76 10.28
N THR A 36 -0.04 17.80 11.07
CA THR A 36 -0.05 16.38 10.70
C THR A 36 -0.88 16.14 9.45
N LEU A 37 -2.10 16.68 9.39
CA LEU A 37 -2.96 16.56 8.21
C LEU A 37 -2.32 17.23 6.98
N PHE A 38 -1.69 18.39 7.15
CA PHE A 38 -0.90 19.00 6.08
C PHE A 38 0.23 18.07 5.60
N SER A 39 1.03 17.52 6.51
CA SER A 39 2.13 16.60 6.16
C SER A 39 1.63 15.36 5.42
N GLN A 40 0.52 14.79 5.87
CA GLN A 40 -0.15 13.63 5.27
C GLN A 40 -0.61 13.90 3.83
N LEU A 41 -1.34 15.00 3.62
CA LEU A 41 -1.90 15.35 2.30
C LEU A 41 -0.84 15.79 1.29
N VAL A 42 0.25 16.41 1.77
CA VAL A 42 1.33 16.90 0.91
C VAL A 42 2.37 15.82 0.60
N ASN A 43 2.59 14.85 1.49
CA ASN A 43 3.59 13.79 1.26
C ASN A 43 3.28 13.01 -0.03
N TRP A 44 4.28 12.91 -0.91
CA TRP A 44 4.10 12.38 -2.25
C TRP A 44 3.67 10.90 -2.25
N PHE A 45 4.24 10.11 -1.34
CA PHE A 45 4.00 8.67 -1.28
C PHE A 45 2.62 8.36 -0.72
N MET A 46 2.20 9.06 0.33
CA MET A 46 0.83 8.93 0.85
C MET A 46 -0.20 9.31 -0.20
N PHE A 47 -0.02 10.44 -0.88
CA PHE A 47 -0.91 10.88 -1.96
C PHE A 47 -1.03 9.83 -3.08
N PHE A 48 0.10 9.25 -3.47
CA PHE A 48 0.18 8.24 -4.53
C PHE A 48 -0.39 6.87 -4.14
N CYS A 49 -0.15 6.40 -2.91
CA CYS A 49 -0.49 5.04 -2.51
C CYS A 49 -1.87 4.88 -1.88
N ILE A 50 -2.29 5.80 -0.98
CA ILE A 50 -3.44 5.56 -0.11
C ILE A 50 -4.78 5.44 -0.86
N THR A 51 -4.85 6.01 -2.06
CA THR A 51 -6.03 5.99 -2.94
C THR A 51 -6.05 4.81 -3.91
N ARG A 52 -4.98 4.02 -3.97
CA ARG A 52 -4.90 2.81 -4.81
C ARG A 52 -5.62 1.65 -4.13
N THR A 53 -6.16 0.74 -4.93
CA THR A 53 -6.86 -0.49 -4.50
C THR A 53 -5.88 -1.55 -4.00
N LEU A 54 -5.12 -1.20 -2.96
CA LEU A 54 -4.17 -2.06 -2.28
C LEU A 54 -4.71 -2.45 -0.91
N SER A 55 -4.52 -3.71 -0.50
CA SER A 55 -4.84 -4.14 0.88
C SER A 55 -4.03 -3.36 1.91
N ASN A 56 -2.80 -2.93 1.58
CA ASN A 56 -1.97 -2.06 2.42
C ASN A 56 -2.61 -0.69 2.69
N SER A 57 -3.38 -0.14 1.75
CA SER A 57 -4.07 1.13 1.94
C SER A 57 -5.15 0.98 3.01
N LEU A 58 -5.95 -0.09 2.93
CA LEU A 58 -6.97 -0.41 3.92
C LEU A 58 -6.35 -0.74 5.29
N GLU A 59 -5.28 -1.54 5.32
CA GLU A 59 -4.49 -1.81 6.52
C GLU A 59 -4.01 -0.51 7.19
N THR A 60 -3.53 0.45 6.41
CA THR A 60 -3.06 1.75 6.91
C THR A 60 -4.20 2.53 7.57
N VAL A 61 -5.37 2.59 6.92
CA VAL A 61 -6.58 3.25 7.44
C VAL A 61 -7.04 2.59 8.74
N LEU A 62 -7.12 1.26 8.78
CA LEU A 62 -7.51 0.49 9.96
C LEU A 62 -6.48 0.64 11.09
N THR A 63 -5.18 0.68 10.76
CA THR A 63 -4.11 0.89 11.75
C THR A 63 -4.28 2.25 12.44
N VAL A 64 -4.44 3.33 11.68
CA VAL A 64 -4.62 4.67 12.25
C VAL A 64 -5.91 4.77 13.06
N ALA A 65 -7.03 4.25 12.55
CA ALA A 65 -8.31 4.26 13.25
C ALA A 65 -8.27 3.42 14.53
N GLY A 66 -7.70 2.21 14.47
CA GLY A 66 -7.58 1.34 15.62
C GLY A 66 -6.62 1.91 16.67
N LEU A 67 -5.50 2.53 16.26
CA LEU A 67 -4.61 3.24 17.19
C LEU A 67 -5.34 4.38 17.91
N TYR A 68 -6.18 5.15 17.22
CA TYR A 68 -7.00 6.18 17.87
C TYR A 68 -7.88 5.61 18.98
N TYR A 69 -8.65 4.56 18.69
CA TYR A 69 -9.50 3.92 19.70
C TYR A 69 -8.69 3.28 20.83
N TRP A 70 -7.53 2.70 20.51
CA TRP A 70 -6.64 2.09 21.48
C TRP A 70 -6.06 3.11 22.46
N PHE A 71 -5.48 4.20 21.95
CA PHE A 71 -4.93 5.27 22.79
C PHE A 71 -6.03 6.00 23.58
N ALA A 72 -7.23 6.19 23.00
CA ALA A 72 -8.36 6.75 23.73
C ALA A 72 -8.78 5.87 24.91
N ALA A 73 -8.74 4.55 24.76
CA ALA A 73 -9.00 3.61 25.86
C ALA A 73 -7.94 3.71 26.97
N ILE A 74 -6.66 3.80 26.59
CA ILE A 74 -5.56 3.96 27.55
C ILE A 74 -5.73 5.25 28.36
N GLU A 75 -5.99 6.38 27.69
CA GLU A 75 -6.16 7.67 28.38
C GLU A 75 -7.38 7.69 29.31
N SER A 76 -8.50 7.13 28.88
CA SER A 76 -9.69 7.00 29.72
C SER A 76 -9.40 6.19 30.99
N SER A 77 -8.68 5.08 30.87
CA SER A 77 -8.32 4.24 32.03
C SER A 77 -7.43 4.95 33.06
N LYS A 78 -6.53 5.83 32.61
CA LYS A 78 -5.67 6.65 33.48
C LYS A 78 -6.46 7.76 34.18
N ALA A 79 -7.42 8.38 33.50
CA ALA A 79 -8.29 9.38 34.10
C ALA A 79 -9.16 8.78 35.21
N THR A 80 -9.73 7.59 34.98
CA THR A 80 -10.54 6.90 35.99
C THR A 80 -9.72 6.49 37.22
N SER A 81 -8.43 6.12 37.07
CA SER A 81 -7.59 5.79 38.23
C SER A 81 -7.27 7.01 39.12
N ILE A 82 -7.24 8.22 38.55
CA ILE A 82 -6.99 9.47 39.30
C ILE A 82 -8.27 9.96 40.01
N VAL A 83 -9.44 9.82 39.36
CA VAL A 83 -10.72 10.34 39.89
C VAL A 83 -11.41 9.37 40.87
N SER A 84 -10.94 8.12 41.01
CA SER A 84 -11.52 7.07 41.86
C SER A 84 -11.49 7.30 43.39
N LYS A 85 -11.24 8.52 43.90
CA LYS A 85 -11.49 8.88 45.31
C LYS A 85 -12.84 9.55 45.57
N GLN A 86 -13.61 9.93 44.56
CA GLN A 86 -14.93 10.53 44.81
C GLN A 86 -15.93 10.17 43.70
N HIS A 87 -16.92 9.37 44.09
CA HIS A 87 -18.12 9.00 43.34
C HIS A 87 -17.96 7.99 42.19
N ALA A 88 -18.06 6.71 42.58
CA ALA A 88 -18.53 5.64 41.71
C ALA A 88 -20.05 5.76 41.52
N ALA A 89 -20.50 6.36 40.42
CA ALA A 89 -21.81 6.11 39.85
C ALA A 89 -21.84 6.58 38.39
N CYS A 90 -21.94 5.62 37.47
CA CYS A 90 -22.44 5.73 36.10
C CYS A 90 -21.72 6.71 35.13
N GLU A 91 -20.86 6.18 34.25
CA GLU A 91 -20.95 6.41 32.79
C GLU A 91 -19.91 5.56 32.01
N GLN A 92 -20.34 5.04 30.88
CA GLN A 92 -19.70 4.00 30.05
C GLN A 92 -18.37 4.46 29.42
N SER A 93 -17.22 3.90 29.83
CA SER A 93 -15.92 4.07 29.13
C SER A 93 -15.37 2.81 28.46
N ILE A 94 -16.19 1.75 28.36
CA ILE A 94 -15.83 0.43 27.81
C ILE A 94 -15.90 0.30 26.26
N PRO A 95 -16.58 1.15 25.44
CA PRO A 95 -16.73 0.84 24.02
C PRO A 95 -15.46 1.01 23.18
N SER A 96 -14.49 1.84 23.59
CA SER A 96 -13.29 2.15 22.78
C SER A 96 -12.33 0.97 22.63
N ARG A 97 -12.07 0.21 23.71
CA ARG A 97 -11.10 -0.92 23.68
C ARG A 97 -11.60 -2.10 22.86
N LYS A 98 -12.89 -2.45 22.97
CA LYS A 98 -13.49 -3.52 22.17
C LYS A 98 -13.51 -3.19 20.68
N VAL A 99 -13.80 -1.92 20.34
CA VAL A 99 -13.69 -1.42 18.96
C VAL A 99 -12.26 -1.49 18.45
N ALA A 100 -11.27 -1.11 19.26
CA ALA A 100 -9.86 -1.19 18.89
C ALA A 100 -9.41 -2.64 18.62
N LEU A 101 -9.82 -3.58 19.48
CA LEU A 101 -9.57 -5.02 19.28
C LEU A 101 -10.26 -5.58 18.03
N LEU A 102 -11.49 -5.16 17.76
CA LEU A 102 -12.21 -5.57 16.55
C LEU A 102 -11.51 -5.07 15.28
N ILE A 103 -11.07 -3.80 15.27
CA ILE A 103 -10.31 -3.23 14.17
C ILE A 103 -8.97 -3.94 13.99
N ALA A 104 -8.28 -4.27 15.09
CA ALA A 104 -7.03 -5.02 15.07
C ALA A 104 -7.23 -6.41 14.47
N ALA A 105 -8.24 -7.15 14.93
CA ALA A 105 -8.58 -8.47 14.43
C ALA A 105 -8.96 -8.42 12.93
N LEU A 106 -9.77 -7.44 12.52
CA LEU A 106 -10.15 -7.24 11.12
C LEU A 106 -8.94 -6.92 10.24
N SER A 107 -8.02 -6.07 10.72
CA SER A 107 -6.77 -5.76 10.02
C SER A 107 -5.93 -7.01 9.81
N CYS A 108 -5.77 -7.85 10.84
CA CYS A 108 -5.05 -9.13 10.74
C CYS A 108 -5.74 -10.12 9.79
N ALA A 109 -7.07 -10.08 9.71
CA ALA A 109 -7.84 -10.96 8.83
C ALA A 109 -7.69 -10.54 7.35
N ILE A 110 -7.75 -9.23 7.07
CA ILE A 110 -7.49 -8.67 5.73
C ILE A 110 -6.02 -8.88 5.33
N ARG A 111 -5.11 -8.72 6.29
CA ARG A 111 -3.68 -8.87 6.08
C ARG A 111 -3.00 -9.45 7.32
N PRO A 112 -2.58 -10.73 7.29
CA PRO A 112 -1.94 -11.37 8.45
C PRO A 112 -0.69 -10.64 8.97
N THR A 113 0.00 -9.89 8.10
CA THR A 113 1.19 -9.12 8.46
C THR A 113 0.90 -7.96 9.41
N SER A 114 -0.36 -7.46 9.49
CA SER A 114 -0.75 -6.43 10.46
C SER A 114 -0.57 -6.88 11.91
N ALA A 115 -0.49 -8.20 12.15
CA ALA A 115 -0.19 -8.76 13.46
C ALA A 115 1.11 -8.20 14.04
N VAL A 116 2.10 -7.85 13.21
CA VAL A 116 3.35 -7.22 13.67
C VAL A 116 3.09 -5.91 14.41
N THR A 117 2.21 -5.06 13.87
CA THR A 117 1.83 -3.78 14.47
C THR A 117 1.02 -4.00 15.76
N TRP A 118 0.02 -4.87 15.70
CA TRP A 118 -0.89 -5.08 16.83
C TRP A 118 -0.24 -5.83 17.99
N LEU A 119 0.75 -6.70 17.73
CA LEU A 119 1.53 -7.37 18.76
C LEU A 119 2.30 -6.37 19.62
N TYR A 120 2.94 -5.37 19.00
CA TYR A 120 3.65 -4.32 19.72
C TYR A 120 2.70 -3.48 20.60
N VAL A 121 1.60 -3.00 20.00
CA VAL A 121 0.61 -2.16 20.69
C VAL A 121 -0.02 -2.91 21.86
N SER A 122 -0.40 -4.17 21.63
CA SER A 122 -0.99 -5.03 22.65
C SER A 122 -0.01 -5.36 23.76
N LEU A 123 1.26 -5.65 23.44
CA LEU A 123 2.29 -5.94 24.44
C LEU A 123 2.53 -4.74 25.37
N LEU A 124 2.61 -3.53 24.82
CA LEU A 124 2.79 -2.32 25.62
C LEU A 124 1.62 -2.06 26.59
N ASP A 125 0.38 -2.26 26.14
CA ASP A 125 -0.81 -2.11 27.01
C ASP A 125 -0.85 -3.26 28.04
N PHE A 126 -0.57 -4.49 27.61
CA PHE A 126 -0.58 -5.69 28.46
C PHE A 126 0.40 -5.60 29.64
N ILE A 127 1.57 -4.99 29.46
CA ILE A 127 2.53 -4.75 30.55
C ILE A 127 1.95 -3.82 31.62
N GLN A 128 1.11 -2.84 31.22
CA GLN A 128 0.51 -1.85 32.13
C GLN A 128 -0.80 -2.33 32.77
N MET A 129 -1.40 -3.41 32.28
CA MET A 129 -2.69 -3.92 32.75
C MET A 129 -2.57 -4.76 34.02
N LYS A 130 -3.50 -4.53 34.96
CA LYS A 130 -3.62 -5.30 36.21
C LYS A 130 -4.32 -6.66 36.01
N SER A 131 -5.38 -6.72 35.21
CA SER A 131 -6.23 -7.90 35.00
C SER A 131 -5.96 -8.63 33.67
N LYS A 132 -4.76 -9.20 33.55
CA LYS A 132 -4.22 -9.81 32.31
C LYS A 132 -5.06 -10.98 31.78
N CYS A 133 -5.36 -11.97 32.61
CA CYS A 133 -6.07 -13.18 32.17
C CYS A 133 -7.51 -12.89 31.73
N CYS A 134 -8.20 -12.00 32.46
CA CYS A 134 -9.58 -11.62 32.15
C CYS A 134 -9.68 -10.96 30.78
N PHE A 135 -8.74 -10.06 30.46
CA PHE A 135 -8.68 -9.39 29.16
C PHE A 135 -8.45 -10.37 28.00
N ILE A 136 -7.53 -11.33 28.16
CA ILE A 136 -7.26 -12.33 27.13
C ILE A 136 -8.50 -13.22 26.90
N LEU A 137 -9.07 -13.76 27.97
CA LEU A 137 -10.14 -14.75 27.89
C LEU A 137 -11.49 -14.14 27.47
N LEU A 138 -11.81 -12.93 27.92
CA LEU A 138 -13.12 -12.32 27.68
C LEU A 138 -13.15 -11.35 26.49
N ASP A 139 -12.03 -10.73 26.13
CA ASP A 139 -12.00 -9.75 25.03
C ASP A 139 -11.22 -10.27 23.83
N VAL A 140 -9.97 -10.73 24.01
CA VAL A 140 -9.10 -11.08 22.86
C VAL A 140 -9.56 -12.36 22.17
N ILE A 141 -9.73 -13.47 22.91
CA ILE A 141 -10.10 -14.76 22.33
C ILE A 141 -11.47 -14.71 21.65
N PRO A 142 -12.54 -14.16 22.27
CA PRO A 142 -13.86 -14.14 21.64
C PRO A 142 -13.89 -13.28 20.38
N VAL A 143 -13.27 -12.10 20.38
CA VAL A 143 -13.21 -11.23 19.19
C VAL A 143 -12.41 -11.89 18.08
N GLY A 144 -11.25 -12.47 18.39
CA GLY A 144 -10.42 -13.19 17.42
C GLY A 144 -11.14 -14.41 16.82
N ALA A 145 -11.83 -15.19 17.66
CA ALA A 145 -12.59 -16.36 17.22
C ALA A 145 -13.75 -15.98 16.29
N ILE A 146 -14.49 -14.92 16.61
CA ILE A 146 -15.59 -14.42 15.77
C ILE A 146 -15.05 -13.97 14.42
N VAL A 147 -14.00 -13.14 14.38
CA VAL A 147 -13.44 -12.64 13.13
C VAL A 147 -12.90 -13.79 12.29
N LEU A 148 -12.16 -14.73 12.90
CA LEU A 148 -11.63 -15.88 12.18
C LEU A 148 -12.76 -16.76 11.61
N ALA A 149 -13.81 -17.02 12.39
CA ALA A 149 -14.97 -17.80 11.93
C ALA A 149 -15.69 -17.12 10.77
N VAL A 150 -15.89 -15.80 10.83
CA VAL A 150 -16.51 -15.06 9.72
C VAL A 150 -15.63 -15.14 8.47
N THR A 151 -14.32 -14.96 8.60
CA THR A 151 -13.42 -15.04 7.43
C THR A 151 -13.34 -16.44 6.84
N THR A 152 -13.29 -17.50 7.66
CA THR A 152 -13.24 -18.87 7.15
C THR A 152 -14.56 -19.28 6.48
N LEU A 153 -15.69 -18.79 6.96
CA LEU A 153 -16.99 -18.99 6.30
C LEU A 153 -17.06 -18.27 4.95
N LEU A 154 -16.52 -17.05 4.86
CA LEU A 154 -16.42 -16.31 3.60
C LEU A 154 -15.49 -17.01 2.61
N ASP A 155 -14.31 -17.44 3.08
CA ASP A 155 -13.34 -18.20 2.28
C ASP A 155 -13.97 -19.51 1.78
N TRP A 156 -14.67 -20.24 2.65
CA TRP A 156 -15.39 -21.46 2.25
C TRP A 156 -16.44 -21.20 1.17
N TRP A 157 -17.22 -20.13 1.31
CA TRP A 157 -18.23 -19.75 0.32
C TRP A 157 -17.61 -19.35 -1.03
N MET A 158 -16.48 -18.65 -1.02
CA MET A 158 -15.81 -18.19 -2.25
C MET A 158 -14.99 -19.28 -2.94
N TYR A 159 -14.23 -20.08 -2.20
CA TYR A 159 -13.36 -21.13 -2.74
C TYR A 159 -14.09 -22.47 -2.94
N GLY A 160 -15.28 -22.65 -2.38
CA GLY A 160 -16.01 -23.92 -2.39
C GLY A 160 -15.34 -25.04 -1.56
N SER A 161 -14.32 -24.71 -0.77
CA SER A 161 -13.55 -25.65 0.05
C SER A 161 -13.14 -25.01 1.38
N TRP A 162 -12.99 -25.83 2.43
CA TRP A 162 -12.60 -25.35 3.75
C TRP A 162 -11.13 -24.94 3.76
N VAL A 163 -10.88 -23.64 3.64
CA VAL A 163 -9.53 -23.06 3.60
C VAL A 163 -9.41 -22.02 4.70
N ILE A 164 -8.32 -22.10 5.47
CA ILE A 164 -7.95 -21.06 6.43
C ILE A 164 -6.81 -20.26 5.82
N VAL A 165 -7.16 -19.16 5.12
CA VAL A 165 -6.21 -18.35 4.36
C VAL A 165 -5.04 -17.83 5.22
N PRO A 166 -5.23 -17.33 6.46
CA PRO A 166 -4.11 -16.88 7.29
C PRO A 166 -3.08 -17.96 7.61
N LEU A 167 -3.49 -19.23 7.74
CA LEU A 167 -2.57 -20.35 7.98
C LEU A 167 -1.78 -20.71 6.72
N ASN A 168 -2.43 -20.69 5.56
CA ASN A 168 -1.74 -20.90 4.29
C ASN A 168 -0.74 -19.76 3.99
N PHE A 169 -1.11 -18.53 4.32
CA PHE A 169 -0.21 -17.38 4.25
C PHE A 169 1.04 -17.59 5.10
N LEU A 170 0.87 -18.04 6.35
CA LEU A 170 1.97 -18.34 7.27
C LEU A 170 2.88 -19.44 6.72
N LYS A 171 2.29 -20.53 6.21
CA LYS A 171 3.03 -21.62 5.58
C LYS A 171 3.86 -21.13 4.38
N PHE A 172 3.25 -20.40 3.46
CA PHE A 172 3.93 -19.97 2.24
C PHE A 172 5.02 -18.91 2.49
N ASN A 173 4.73 -17.89 3.29
CA ASN A 173 5.62 -16.73 3.43
C ASN A 173 6.71 -16.93 4.49
N LEU A 174 6.40 -17.61 5.61
CA LEU A 174 7.34 -17.76 6.73
C LEU A 174 8.02 -19.13 6.74
N LEU A 175 7.33 -20.21 6.37
CA LEU A 175 7.92 -21.57 6.40
C LEU A 175 8.59 -21.95 5.07
N SER A 176 8.08 -21.45 3.94
CA SER A 176 8.58 -21.79 2.60
C SER A 176 9.41 -20.67 1.94
N SER A 177 9.57 -19.51 2.61
CA SER A 177 10.26 -18.32 2.07
C SER A 177 9.84 -17.93 0.65
N GLY A 178 8.56 -18.14 0.28
CA GLY A 178 8.09 -17.92 -1.09
C GLY A 178 8.25 -16.48 -1.58
N GLY A 179 8.33 -15.51 -0.67
CA GLY A 179 8.55 -14.11 -1.01
C GLY A 179 9.92 -13.85 -1.66
N ASP A 180 10.95 -14.63 -1.34
CA ASP A 180 12.31 -14.43 -1.87
C ASP A 180 12.38 -14.68 -3.38
N TYR A 181 11.40 -15.38 -3.95
CA TYR A 181 11.23 -15.56 -5.40
C TYR A 181 11.14 -14.22 -6.14
N TYR A 182 10.51 -13.21 -5.52
CA TYR A 182 10.29 -11.89 -6.12
C TYR A 182 11.45 -10.91 -5.87
N GLY A 183 12.63 -11.43 -5.56
CA GLY A 183 13.83 -10.64 -5.30
C GLY A 183 14.00 -10.25 -3.83
N THR A 184 15.25 -9.99 -3.46
CA THR A 184 15.65 -9.70 -2.07
C THR A 184 16.40 -8.38 -1.96
N HIS A 185 16.25 -7.71 -0.83
CA HIS A 185 17.01 -6.50 -0.49
C HIS A 185 17.84 -6.70 0.77
N VAL A 186 18.96 -5.97 0.88
CA VAL A 186 19.80 -5.94 2.09
C VAL A 186 18.99 -5.59 3.34
N PHE A 187 19.39 -6.10 4.51
CA PHE A 187 18.61 -5.96 5.75
C PHE A 187 18.33 -4.50 6.11
N HIS A 188 19.31 -3.60 5.94
CA HIS A 188 19.18 -2.19 6.31
C HIS A 188 18.35 -1.36 5.31
N TRP A 189 17.83 -1.96 4.23
CA TRP A 189 17.17 -1.25 3.14
C TRP A 189 16.03 -0.35 3.63
N TYR A 190 15.20 -0.82 4.56
CA TYR A 190 14.11 -0.01 5.12
C TYR A 190 14.61 1.23 5.85
N PHE A 191 15.75 1.17 6.53
CA PHE A 191 16.31 2.30 7.27
C PHE A 191 17.10 3.27 6.39
N THR A 192 17.74 2.79 5.32
CA THR A 192 18.64 3.60 4.49
C THR A 192 17.99 4.12 3.21
N GLN A 193 17.03 3.41 2.64
CA GLN A 193 16.46 3.69 1.31
C GLN A 193 14.93 3.67 1.34
N GLY A 194 14.35 2.53 1.73
CA GLY A 194 12.91 2.25 1.74
C GLY A 194 12.09 3.35 2.41
N PHE A 195 12.12 3.40 3.74
CA PHE A 195 11.33 4.35 4.53
C PHE A 195 11.77 5.82 4.36
N PRO A 196 13.08 6.15 4.26
CA PRO A 196 13.52 7.50 3.94
C PRO A 196 12.95 8.05 2.63
N SER A 197 12.86 7.24 1.58
CA SER A 197 12.28 7.69 0.30
C SER A 197 10.78 7.97 0.38
N MET A 198 10.06 7.22 1.21
CA MET A 198 8.61 7.41 1.44
C MET A 198 8.33 8.72 2.19
N ILE A 199 9.09 9.00 3.26
CA ILE A 199 8.94 10.25 4.02
C ILE A 199 9.50 11.45 3.24
N TRP A 200 10.58 11.24 2.49
CA TRP A 200 11.24 12.22 1.64
C TRP A 200 11.64 13.49 2.41
N THR A 201 11.32 14.68 1.89
CA THR A 201 11.69 15.96 2.50
C THR A 201 11.05 16.21 3.87
N PHE A 202 10.08 15.39 4.30
CA PHE A 202 9.54 15.43 5.67
C PHE A 202 10.45 14.74 6.71
N LEU A 203 11.48 14.00 6.29
CA LEU A 203 12.32 13.17 7.15
C LEU A 203 13.03 13.94 8.26
N PRO A 204 13.73 15.07 8.00
CA PRO A 204 14.37 15.83 9.08
C PRO A 204 13.34 16.36 10.10
N PHE A 205 12.13 16.71 9.65
CA PHE A 205 11.05 17.14 10.54
C PHE A 205 10.51 15.97 11.37
N ALA A 206 10.41 14.76 10.79
CA ALA A 206 9.98 13.56 11.51
C ALA A 206 10.97 13.23 12.63
N LEU A 207 12.28 13.21 12.33
CA LEU A 207 13.33 12.93 13.31
C LEU A 207 13.35 13.98 14.43
N CYS A 208 13.30 15.27 14.07
CA CYS A 208 13.20 16.35 15.05
C CYS A 208 11.93 16.24 15.91
N GLY A 209 10.81 15.84 15.29
CA GLY A 209 9.55 15.57 15.98
C GLY A 209 9.62 14.43 16.98
N ILE A 210 10.26 13.31 16.61
CA ILE A 210 10.49 12.16 17.50
C ILE A 210 11.30 12.60 18.72
N VAL A 211 12.41 13.32 18.51
CA VAL A 211 13.29 13.78 19.59
C VAL A 211 12.57 14.80 20.50
N LYS A 212 11.81 15.74 19.94
CA LYS A 212 11.15 16.79 20.73
C LYS A 212 9.85 16.37 21.42
N SER A 213 9.14 15.38 20.88
CA SER A 213 7.87 14.92 21.45
C SER A 213 8.05 13.97 22.62
N GLN A 214 9.17 13.23 22.66
CA GLN A 214 9.45 12.20 23.68
C GLN A 214 8.38 11.08 23.73
N GLU A 215 7.56 10.94 22.69
CA GLU A 215 6.51 9.90 22.60
C GLU A 215 7.08 8.56 22.10
N TRP A 216 7.75 7.86 23.02
CA TRP A 216 8.46 6.60 22.75
C TRP A 216 7.55 5.46 22.28
N ARG A 217 6.25 5.49 22.63
CA ARG A 217 5.31 4.41 22.26
C ARG A 217 5.10 4.35 20.75
N LEU A 218 4.99 5.49 20.09
CA LEU A 218 4.77 5.54 18.65
C LEU A 218 6.07 5.51 17.85
N SER A 219 7.13 6.17 18.33
CA SER A 219 8.44 6.07 17.67
C SER A 219 9.01 4.65 17.79
N GLY A 220 8.80 3.98 18.92
CA GLY A 220 9.11 2.57 19.12
C GLY A 220 8.29 1.65 18.21
N LEU A 221 7.02 1.96 17.95
CA LEU A 221 6.21 1.20 16.98
C LEU A 221 6.77 1.31 15.55
N ILE A 222 7.18 2.50 15.12
CA ILE A 222 7.84 2.69 13.81
C ILE A 222 9.12 1.85 13.75
N ALA A 223 9.99 1.96 14.77
CA ALA A 223 11.23 1.20 14.82
C ALA A 223 11.01 -0.32 14.86
N TRP A 224 10.00 -0.79 15.60
CA TRP A 224 9.61 -2.19 15.68
C TRP A 224 9.19 -2.73 14.32
N VAL A 225 8.27 -2.03 13.63
CA VAL A 225 7.78 -2.46 12.31
C VAL A 225 8.93 -2.48 11.30
N LEU A 226 9.74 -1.43 11.22
CA LEU A 226 10.89 -1.40 10.31
C LEU A 226 11.90 -2.51 10.65
N GLY A 227 12.15 -2.77 11.94
CA GLY A 227 13.06 -3.82 12.40
C GLY A 227 12.60 -5.22 12.01
N VAL A 228 11.33 -5.56 12.27
CA VAL A 228 10.77 -6.89 11.95
C VAL A 228 10.76 -7.12 10.44
N TYR A 229 10.29 -6.16 9.63
CA TYR A 229 10.29 -6.29 8.18
C TYR A 229 11.71 -6.28 7.56
N SER A 230 12.71 -5.73 8.26
CA SER A 230 14.11 -5.77 7.81
C SER A 230 14.74 -7.16 7.84
N ILE A 231 14.20 -8.07 8.66
CA ILE A 231 14.65 -9.47 8.77
C ILE A 231 14.24 -10.27 7.52
N LEU A 232 13.13 -9.92 6.88
CA LEU A 232 12.64 -10.63 5.69
C LEU A 232 13.50 -10.32 4.46
N GLY A 233 13.77 -11.33 3.62
CA GLY A 233 14.57 -11.17 2.40
C GLY A 233 13.90 -10.24 1.40
N HIS A 234 12.66 -10.57 1.03
CA HIS A 234 11.81 -9.73 0.19
C HIS A 234 11.25 -8.50 0.92
N LYS A 235 11.40 -7.32 0.30
CA LYS A 235 11.00 -6.04 0.88
C LYS A 235 10.30 -5.19 -0.16
N GLU A 236 9.23 -4.52 0.25
CA GLU A 236 8.50 -3.56 -0.58
C GLU A 236 8.15 -2.31 0.22
N PHE A 237 8.02 -1.17 -0.45
CA PHE A 237 7.61 0.09 0.18
C PHE A 237 6.23 -0.02 0.86
N ARG A 238 5.28 -0.73 0.21
CA ARG A 238 3.90 -0.83 0.71
C ARG A 238 3.76 -1.60 2.02
N PHE A 239 4.70 -2.49 2.36
CA PHE A 239 4.64 -3.27 3.61
C PHE A 239 4.76 -2.40 4.87
N VAL A 240 5.47 -1.27 4.77
CA VAL A 240 5.67 -0.33 5.88
C VAL A 240 4.81 0.93 5.76
N LEU A 241 3.90 0.97 4.78
CA LEU A 241 2.92 2.05 4.61
C LEU A 241 2.10 2.32 5.90
N PRO A 242 1.66 1.32 6.69
CA PRO A 242 0.83 1.56 7.87
C PRO A 242 1.48 2.45 8.95
N VAL A 243 2.81 2.52 9.00
CA VAL A 243 3.55 3.35 9.96
C VAL A 243 3.99 4.72 9.40
N LEU A 244 3.83 4.96 8.09
CA LEU A 244 4.15 6.24 7.47
C LEU A 244 3.31 7.41 8.02
N PRO A 245 1.99 7.29 8.23
CA PRO A 245 1.20 8.35 8.84
C PRO A 245 1.71 8.76 10.24
N LEU A 246 2.26 7.81 11.01
CA LEU A 246 2.82 8.07 12.34
C LEU A 246 4.11 8.90 12.24
N ALA A 247 4.97 8.60 11.25
CA ALA A 247 6.16 9.41 10.98
C ALA A 247 5.79 10.83 10.55
N LEU A 248 4.79 10.99 9.68
CA LEU A 248 4.28 12.30 9.25
C LEU A 248 3.60 13.08 10.39
N MET A 249 3.05 12.38 11.37
CA MET A 249 2.56 12.98 12.61
C MET A 249 3.69 13.64 13.41
N PHE A 250 4.86 12.99 13.52
CA PHE A 250 6.04 13.61 14.13
C PHE A 250 6.56 14.81 13.31
N SER A 251 6.54 14.75 11.97
CA SER A 251 6.84 15.94 11.15
C SER A 251 5.88 17.09 11.46
N GLY A 252 4.59 16.79 11.61
CA GLY A 252 3.57 17.76 12.05
C GLY A 252 3.86 18.36 13.43
N TYR A 253 4.35 17.56 14.37
CA TYR A 253 4.77 18.04 15.69
C TYR A 253 5.93 19.03 15.59
N CYS A 254 6.97 18.72 14.80
CA CYS A 254 8.09 19.62 14.59
C CYS A 254 7.64 20.96 13.99
N LEU A 255 6.82 20.93 12.92
CA LEU A 255 6.29 22.13 12.28
C LEU A 255 5.44 22.98 13.24
N ALA A 256 4.58 22.33 14.05
CA ALA A 256 3.79 23.00 15.07
C ALA A 256 4.68 23.64 16.16
N SER A 257 5.75 22.97 16.59
CA SER A 257 6.70 23.49 17.57
C SER A 257 7.43 24.73 17.03
N MET A 258 7.85 24.73 15.76
CA MET A 258 8.52 25.86 15.10
C MET A 258 7.59 27.07 14.94
N SER A 259 6.30 26.81 14.70
CA SER A 259 5.26 27.84 14.66
C SER A 259 5.02 28.50 16.03
N ARG A 260 5.20 27.75 17.13
CA ARG A 260 5.01 28.22 18.52
C ARG A 260 6.24 28.82 19.18
N SER A 261 7.45 28.38 18.81
CA SER A 261 8.65 28.51 19.64
C SER A 261 9.14 29.94 19.92
N LYS A 262 8.59 31.02 19.34
CA LYS A 262 9.05 32.39 19.64
C LYS A 262 7.92 33.43 19.57
N GLY A 263 7.57 33.99 20.76
CA GLY A 263 6.92 35.29 20.92
C GLY A 263 5.59 35.29 21.70
N LYS A 264 5.63 35.51 23.02
CA LYS A 264 4.46 36.07 23.77
C LYS A 264 4.14 37.52 23.33
N ASN A 265 5.06 38.19 22.62
CA ASN A 265 4.95 39.60 22.18
C ASN A 265 5.16 39.81 20.66
N GLN A 266 5.10 38.78 19.82
CA GLN A 266 5.33 38.95 18.37
C GLN A 266 4.03 38.75 17.58
N HIS A 267 3.67 39.73 16.75
CA HIS A 267 2.45 39.71 15.95
C HIS A 267 2.38 38.44 15.09
N ARG A 268 1.18 37.85 15.01
CA ARG A 268 0.84 36.61 14.28
C ARG A 268 1.29 36.60 12.80
N LYS A 269 1.58 37.77 12.21
CA LYS A 269 2.11 37.96 10.85
C LYS A 269 3.56 37.48 10.68
N ASP A 270 4.42 37.62 11.69
CA ASP A 270 5.86 37.28 11.60
C ASP A 270 6.14 35.77 11.69
N SER A 271 5.26 35.01 12.37
CA SER A 271 5.39 33.55 12.46
C SER A 271 5.08 32.87 11.12
N LEU A 272 4.15 33.44 10.34
CA LEU A 272 3.76 32.89 9.03
C LEU A 272 4.85 33.09 7.97
N SER A 273 5.47 34.28 7.92
CA SER A 273 6.55 34.59 6.97
C SER A 273 7.80 33.71 7.17
N ARG A 274 8.07 33.28 8.42
CA ARG A 274 9.20 32.40 8.74
C ARG A 274 8.95 30.92 8.45
N MET A 275 7.69 30.46 8.54
CA MET A 275 7.32 29.08 8.18
C MET A 275 7.15 28.89 6.67
N GLN A 276 6.88 29.98 5.96
CA GLN A 276 6.69 30.03 4.51
C GLN A 276 7.77 29.31 3.70
N PRO A 277 9.10 29.51 3.91
CA PRO A 277 10.11 28.79 3.14
C PRO A 277 10.05 27.27 3.33
N PHE A 278 9.79 26.78 4.55
CA PHE A 278 9.68 25.35 4.82
C PHE A 278 8.43 24.74 4.20
N VAL A 279 7.29 25.44 4.27
CA VAL A 279 6.05 25.01 3.62
C VAL A 279 6.22 24.98 2.11
N ILE A 280 6.82 26.02 1.52
CA ILE A 280 7.13 26.08 0.08
C ILE A 280 8.04 24.93 -0.32
N LEU A 281 9.11 24.67 0.44
CA LEU A 281 10.04 23.55 0.19
C LEU A 281 9.30 22.20 0.21
N LEU A 282 8.46 21.95 1.21
CA LEU A 282 7.72 20.69 1.33
C LEU A 282 6.72 20.52 0.17
N VAL A 283 5.99 21.58 -0.18
CA VAL A 283 5.02 21.55 -1.28
C VAL A 283 5.71 21.39 -2.63
N ILE A 284 6.74 22.18 -2.93
CA ILE A 284 7.42 22.17 -4.24
C ILE A 284 8.17 20.85 -4.50
N THR A 285 8.62 20.17 -3.44
CA THR A 285 9.32 18.89 -3.58
C THR A 285 8.37 17.69 -3.63
N ASN A 286 7.24 17.72 -2.92
CA ASN A 286 6.34 16.57 -2.88
C ASN A 286 5.19 16.65 -3.89
N VAL A 287 4.55 17.80 -4.09
CA VAL A 287 3.34 17.89 -4.94
C VAL A 287 3.65 17.57 -6.40
N PRO A 288 4.71 18.12 -7.05
CA PRO A 288 5.05 17.73 -8.41
C PRO A 288 5.36 16.24 -8.53
N MET A 289 6.07 15.66 -7.56
CA MET A 289 6.37 14.23 -7.51
C MET A 289 5.10 13.40 -7.37
N ALA A 290 4.18 13.79 -6.48
CA ALA A 290 2.89 13.14 -6.28
C ALA A 290 2.05 13.13 -7.55
N LEU A 291 1.95 14.29 -8.23
CA LEU A 291 1.21 14.45 -9.47
C LEU A 291 1.85 13.64 -10.60
N TYR A 292 3.18 13.68 -10.73
CA TYR A 292 3.90 12.92 -11.74
C TYR A 292 3.66 11.41 -11.57
N MET A 293 3.87 10.90 -10.35
CA MET A 293 3.68 9.48 -10.06
C MET A 293 2.23 9.03 -10.23
N SER A 294 1.26 9.91 -9.95
CA SER A 294 -0.17 9.57 -10.03
C SER A 294 -0.76 9.69 -11.44
N LEU A 295 -0.23 10.58 -12.29
CA LEU A 295 -0.84 10.94 -13.58
C LEU A 295 -0.05 10.48 -14.80
N PHE A 296 1.27 10.32 -14.69
CA PHE A 296 2.15 10.07 -15.84
C PHE A 296 2.91 8.76 -15.73
N HIS A 297 3.47 8.46 -14.55
CA HIS A 297 4.29 7.27 -14.39
C HIS A 297 3.47 5.98 -14.55
N GLN A 298 3.97 5.05 -15.36
CA GLN A 298 3.38 3.76 -15.68
C GLN A 298 1.97 3.81 -16.28
N ARG A 299 1.61 4.93 -16.94
CA ARG A 299 0.26 5.13 -17.49
C ARG A 299 -0.08 4.23 -18.70
N GLY A 300 0.93 3.86 -19.50
CA GLY A 300 0.72 3.21 -20.79
C GLY A 300 -0.05 1.89 -20.76
N THR A 301 0.03 1.14 -19.66
CA THR A 301 -0.69 -0.14 -19.52
C THR A 301 -2.19 0.07 -19.30
N GLU A 302 -2.57 1.13 -18.59
CA GLU A 302 -3.97 1.55 -18.45
C GLU A 302 -4.52 2.12 -19.75
N ASP A 303 -3.77 3.00 -20.42
CA ASP A 303 -4.20 3.61 -21.70
C ASP A 303 -4.36 2.54 -22.80
N ALA A 304 -3.46 1.56 -22.88
CA ALA A 304 -3.57 0.44 -23.81
C ALA A 304 -4.83 -0.41 -23.56
N MET A 305 -5.13 -0.72 -22.29
CA MET A 305 -6.34 -1.48 -21.95
C MET A 305 -7.62 -0.68 -22.18
N TYR A 306 -7.60 0.63 -21.95
CA TYR A 306 -8.73 1.50 -22.28
C TYR A 306 -8.98 1.55 -23.79
N TYR A 307 -7.92 1.66 -24.60
CA TYR A 307 -8.00 1.56 -26.05
C TYR A 307 -8.60 0.21 -26.48
N LEU A 308 -8.07 -0.91 -25.98
CA LEU A 308 -8.59 -2.25 -26.30
C LEU A 308 -10.05 -2.42 -25.88
N SER A 309 -10.48 -1.82 -24.75
CA SER A 309 -11.88 -1.85 -24.32
C SER A 309 -12.80 -1.15 -25.33
N LYS A 310 -12.36 -0.01 -25.88
CA LYS A 310 -13.11 0.71 -26.92
C LYS A 310 -13.15 -0.07 -28.24
N GLU A 311 -12.03 -0.65 -28.65
CA GLU A 311 -11.96 -1.47 -29.86
C GLU A 311 -12.78 -2.77 -29.73
N ALA A 312 -12.84 -3.34 -28.52
CA ALA A 312 -13.69 -4.49 -28.20
C ALA A 312 -15.18 -4.14 -28.27
N HIS A 313 -15.58 -2.94 -27.83
CA HIS A 313 -16.95 -2.44 -27.96
C HIS A 313 -17.41 -2.41 -29.42
N ASP A 314 -16.51 -1.99 -30.31
CA ASP A 314 -16.78 -1.92 -31.75
C ASP A 314 -16.62 -3.28 -32.47
N GLY A 315 -16.36 -4.37 -31.73
CA GLY A 315 -16.20 -5.72 -32.29
C GLY A 315 -14.90 -5.96 -33.05
N ARG A 316 -13.92 -5.04 -32.96
CA ARG A 316 -12.63 -5.13 -33.67
C ARG A 316 -11.61 -5.99 -32.94
N VAL A 317 -11.77 -6.21 -31.63
CA VAL A 317 -10.90 -7.11 -30.84
C VAL A 317 -11.59 -8.45 -30.63
N ARG A 318 -10.91 -9.55 -31.01
CA ARG A 318 -11.41 -10.93 -30.81
C ARG A 318 -10.62 -11.71 -29.76
N SER A 319 -9.33 -11.45 -29.65
CA SER A 319 -8.40 -12.12 -28.73
C SER A 319 -7.13 -11.29 -28.53
N VAL A 320 -6.55 -11.29 -27.32
CA VAL A 320 -5.36 -10.48 -26.99
C VAL A 320 -4.27 -11.33 -26.35
N LEU A 321 -3.03 -11.17 -26.83
CA LEU A 321 -1.82 -11.73 -26.21
C LEU A 321 -0.98 -10.61 -25.59
N PHE A 322 -0.59 -10.79 -24.34
CA PHE A 322 0.31 -9.88 -23.62
C PHE A 322 1.72 -10.48 -23.57
N LEU A 323 2.64 -9.91 -24.34
CA LEU A 323 4.07 -10.24 -24.34
C LEU A 323 4.82 -9.26 -23.45
N MET A 324 4.55 -9.35 -22.16
CA MET A 324 5.09 -8.48 -21.13
C MET A 324 5.05 -9.23 -19.78
N PRO A 325 5.80 -8.77 -18.76
CA PRO A 325 5.77 -9.39 -17.44
C PRO A 325 4.35 -9.60 -16.93
N CYS A 326 4.13 -10.69 -16.20
CA CYS A 326 2.82 -11.02 -15.65
C CYS A 326 2.26 -9.86 -14.81
N HIS A 327 0.93 -9.72 -14.77
CA HIS A 327 0.23 -8.68 -14.02
C HIS A 327 0.61 -7.21 -14.36
N SER A 328 1.22 -6.96 -15.53
CA SER A 328 1.56 -5.59 -15.97
C SER A 328 0.36 -4.74 -16.38
N THR A 329 -0.79 -5.35 -16.71
CA THR A 329 -2.00 -4.65 -17.15
C THR A 329 -3.19 -4.95 -16.24
N PRO A 330 -4.17 -4.02 -16.14
CA PRO A 330 -5.39 -4.22 -15.35
C PRO A 330 -6.35 -5.28 -15.92
N TYR A 331 -6.03 -5.86 -17.09
CA TYR A 331 -6.74 -7.01 -17.67
C TYR A 331 -8.27 -6.79 -17.74
N TYR A 332 -9.07 -7.78 -17.33
CA TYR A 332 -10.54 -7.69 -17.34
C TYR A 332 -11.12 -6.55 -16.49
N SER A 333 -10.39 -6.03 -15.51
CA SER A 333 -10.89 -4.94 -14.65
C SER A 333 -11.09 -3.62 -15.41
N THR A 334 -10.36 -3.43 -16.52
CA THR A 334 -10.54 -2.29 -17.44
C THR A 334 -11.22 -2.72 -18.74
N LEU A 335 -10.95 -3.92 -19.26
CA LEU A 335 -11.53 -4.37 -20.53
C LEU A 335 -13.07 -4.47 -20.46
N HIS A 336 -13.61 -5.11 -19.43
CA HIS A 336 -15.05 -5.36 -19.24
C HIS A 336 -15.75 -6.12 -20.39
N TYR A 337 -15.01 -6.87 -21.21
CA TYR A 337 -15.57 -7.76 -22.24
C TYR A 337 -15.06 -9.18 -22.05
N ASN A 338 -15.91 -10.17 -22.33
CA ASN A 338 -15.56 -11.58 -22.29
C ASN A 338 -14.89 -11.99 -23.62
N LEU A 339 -13.60 -11.73 -23.73
CA LEU A 339 -12.77 -12.08 -24.88
C LEU A 339 -11.56 -12.89 -24.42
N PRO A 340 -11.14 -13.93 -25.14
CA PRO A 340 -9.96 -14.72 -24.78
C PRO A 340 -8.72 -13.83 -24.74
N MET A 341 -8.10 -13.78 -23.57
CA MET A 341 -6.85 -13.09 -23.33
C MET A 341 -5.84 -14.06 -22.71
N ARG A 342 -4.56 -13.88 -23.04
CA ARG A 342 -3.44 -14.65 -22.45
C ARG A 342 -2.29 -13.71 -22.09
N PHE A 343 -1.77 -13.85 -20.88
CA PHE A 343 -0.52 -13.23 -20.43
C PHE A 343 0.50 -14.33 -20.09
N LEU A 344 1.77 -13.95 -19.93
CA LEU A 344 2.86 -14.87 -19.60
C LEU A 344 2.69 -15.40 -18.17
N ASP A 345 2.74 -16.71 -17.98
CA ASP A 345 2.63 -17.31 -16.66
C ASP A 345 3.85 -16.98 -15.78
N CYS A 346 3.61 -16.66 -14.51
CA CYS A 346 4.65 -16.42 -13.51
C CYS A 346 4.34 -17.15 -12.20
N THR A 347 3.59 -18.24 -12.29
CA THR A 347 3.32 -19.12 -11.16
C THR A 347 4.65 -19.71 -10.66
N PRO A 348 4.99 -19.53 -9.37
CA PRO A 348 6.25 -20.03 -8.83
C PRO A 348 6.28 -21.56 -8.92
N SER A 349 7.40 -22.10 -9.39
CA SER A 349 7.60 -23.55 -9.49
C SER A 349 8.09 -24.15 -8.18
N ASP A 350 7.68 -25.40 -7.89
CA ASP A 350 8.14 -26.14 -6.70
C ASP A 350 9.65 -26.47 -6.76
N SER A 351 10.21 -26.56 -7.98
CA SER A 351 11.63 -26.75 -8.22
C SER A 351 12.40 -25.43 -8.21
N LYS A 352 13.28 -25.24 -7.23
CA LYS A 352 14.19 -24.08 -7.20
C LYS A 352 15.06 -24.06 -8.46
N GLY A 353 14.98 -22.99 -9.24
CA GLY A 353 15.84 -22.73 -10.41
C GLY A 353 15.18 -22.90 -11.78
N THR A 354 13.93 -23.40 -11.85
CA THR A 354 13.16 -23.37 -13.10
C THR A 354 12.59 -21.97 -13.33
N LEU A 355 12.96 -21.36 -14.47
CA LEU A 355 12.43 -20.06 -14.91
C LEU A 355 10.96 -20.22 -15.33
N ASP A 356 10.12 -19.28 -14.89
CA ASP A 356 8.73 -19.20 -15.34
C ASP A 356 8.62 -18.70 -16.80
N GLU A 357 7.40 -18.71 -17.38
CA GLU A 357 7.20 -18.26 -18.76
C GLU A 357 7.63 -16.80 -18.96
N SER A 358 7.35 -15.94 -17.99
CA SER A 358 7.73 -14.53 -18.03
C SER A 358 9.26 -14.36 -18.04
N ASP A 359 9.99 -15.05 -17.19
CA ASP A 359 11.45 -15.00 -17.12
C ASP A 359 12.12 -15.64 -18.34
N ARG A 360 11.57 -16.74 -18.86
CA ARG A 360 12.03 -17.35 -20.12
C ARG A 360 11.86 -16.38 -21.29
N PHE A 361 10.68 -15.76 -21.40
CA PHE A 361 10.42 -14.75 -22.42
C PHE A 361 11.41 -13.59 -22.35
N LEU A 362 11.68 -13.07 -21.16
CA LEU A 362 12.62 -11.96 -20.98
C LEU A 362 14.08 -12.36 -21.25
N THR A 363 14.42 -13.65 -21.20
CA THR A 363 15.78 -14.15 -21.49
C THR A 363 16.01 -14.32 -22.99
N SER A 364 15.05 -14.92 -23.71
CA SER A 364 15.10 -15.09 -25.17
C SER A 364 13.72 -14.87 -25.82
N PRO A 365 13.30 -13.61 -26.06
CA PRO A 365 11.93 -13.29 -26.50
C PRO A 365 11.51 -13.95 -27.82
N SER A 366 12.40 -13.95 -28.82
CA SER A 366 12.10 -14.50 -30.16
C SER A 366 11.97 -16.02 -30.15
N GLU A 367 12.90 -16.70 -29.46
CA GLU A 367 12.90 -18.16 -29.30
C GLU A 367 11.68 -18.62 -28.50
N PHE A 368 11.40 -17.97 -27.38
CA PHE A 368 10.24 -18.26 -26.55
C PHE A 368 8.94 -18.14 -27.33
N VAL A 369 8.77 -17.04 -28.10
CA VAL A 369 7.54 -16.86 -28.88
C VAL A 369 7.39 -17.92 -29.97
N GLY A 370 8.48 -18.29 -30.63
CA GLY A 370 8.49 -19.37 -31.61
C GLY A 370 8.18 -20.74 -31.02
N GLU A 371 8.72 -21.07 -29.84
CA GLU A 371 8.54 -22.36 -29.17
C GLU A 371 7.14 -22.50 -28.54
N VAL A 372 6.72 -21.49 -27.77
CA VAL A 372 5.52 -21.58 -26.92
C VAL A 372 4.24 -21.23 -27.66
N PHE A 373 4.30 -20.23 -28.55
CA PHE A 373 3.11 -19.81 -29.29
C PHE A 373 3.08 -20.38 -30.70
N GLY A 374 4.24 -20.56 -31.35
CA GLY A 374 4.39 -21.13 -32.68
C GLY A 374 3.63 -20.36 -33.77
N ASN A 375 2.32 -20.50 -33.78
CA ASN A 375 1.40 -19.80 -34.65
C ASN A 375 0.62 -18.70 -33.89
N LEU A 376 1.04 -17.44 -34.08
CA LEU A 376 0.37 -16.27 -33.48
C LEU A 376 -1.01 -15.97 -34.09
N SER A 377 -1.45 -16.70 -35.11
CA SER A 377 -2.74 -16.45 -35.80
C SER A 377 -3.98 -16.62 -34.93
N ALA A 378 -3.86 -17.30 -33.78
CA ALA A 378 -4.93 -17.41 -32.78
C ALA A 378 -5.27 -16.07 -32.10
N PHE A 379 -4.34 -15.11 -32.13
CA PHE A 379 -4.49 -13.80 -31.49
C PHE A 379 -4.83 -12.71 -32.51
N SER A 380 -5.79 -11.86 -32.18
CA SER A 380 -6.14 -10.70 -33.00
C SER A 380 -5.25 -9.50 -32.71
N HIS A 381 -4.86 -9.33 -31.45
CA HIS A 381 -4.05 -8.21 -30.96
C HIS A 381 -2.91 -8.73 -30.09
N ILE A 382 -1.78 -8.03 -30.14
CA ILE A 382 -0.60 -8.29 -29.31
C ILE A 382 -0.21 -6.99 -28.61
N VAL A 383 0.04 -7.06 -27.30
CA VAL A 383 0.48 -5.93 -26.50
C VAL A 383 1.87 -6.23 -25.94
N ILE A 384 2.80 -5.31 -26.12
CA ILE A 384 4.22 -5.49 -25.75
C ILE A 384 4.83 -4.18 -25.24
N PHE A 385 5.84 -4.27 -24.39
CA PHE A 385 6.68 -3.12 -24.04
C PHE A 385 7.69 -2.83 -25.17
N GLU A 386 7.95 -1.55 -25.43
CA GLU A 386 8.91 -1.10 -26.45
C GLU A 386 10.32 -1.72 -26.28
N SER A 387 10.75 -2.02 -25.05
CA SER A 387 12.04 -2.68 -24.79
C SER A 387 12.12 -4.06 -25.44
N GLU A 388 11.03 -4.82 -25.36
CA GLU A 388 10.96 -6.20 -25.88
C GLU A 388 10.58 -6.26 -27.36
N GLU A 389 9.92 -5.22 -27.86
CA GLU A 389 9.50 -5.07 -29.26
C GLU A 389 10.65 -5.35 -30.23
N ARG A 390 11.85 -4.82 -29.94
CA ARG A 390 13.04 -4.94 -30.80
C ARG A 390 13.44 -6.39 -31.08
N HIS A 391 13.18 -7.30 -30.13
CA HIS A 391 13.54 -8.70 -30.23
C HIS A 391 12.51 -9.54 -30.99
N VAL A 392 11.25 -9.11 -31.05
CA VAL A 392 10.15 -9.89 -31.65
C VAL A 392 9.56 -9.25 -32.91
N LEU A 393 9.96 -8.02 -33.27
CA LEU A 393 9.40 -7.27 -34.39
C LEU A 393 9.38 -8.04 -35.70
N GLN A 394 10.48 -8.71 -36.06
CA GLN A 394 10.56 -9.50 -37.30
C GLN A 394 9.54 -10.65 -37.31
N LEU A 395 9.33 -11.29 -36.16
CA LEU A 395 8.37 -12.37 -36.01
C LEU A 395 6.92 -11.86 -36.09
N LEU A 396 6.64 -10.69 -35.50
CA LEU A 396 5.33 -10.03 -35.61
C LEU A 396 5.00 -9.67 -37.06
N LEU A 397 5.94 -9.07 -37.79
CA LEU A 397 5.75 -8.70 -39.19
C LEU A 397 5.56 -9.93 -40.08
N HIS A 398 6.33 -11.00 -39.85
CA HIS A 398 6.17 -12.27 -40.56
C HIS A 398 4.76 -12.86 -40.37
N ASN A 399 4.19 -12.70 -39.17
CA ASN A 399 2.83 -13.15 -38.84
C ASN A 399 1.73 -12.13 -39.22
N SER A 400 2.05 -11.11 -40.02
CA SER A 400 1.11 -10.07 -40.48
C SER A 400 0.49 -9.21 -39.36
N PHE A 401 1.24 -8.93 -38.30
CA PHE A 401 0.86 -7.95 -37.28
C PHE A 401 1.42 -6.56 -37.62
N LEU A 402 0.58 -5.54 -37.51
CA LEU A 402 0.92 -4.14 -37.77
C LEU A 402 0.70 -3.31 -36.51
N GLU A 403 1.59 -2.33 -36.27
CA GLU A 403 1.46 -1.40 -35.15
C GLU A 403 0.21 -0.53 -35.34
N MET A 404 -0.66 -0.51 -34.34
CA MET A 404 -1.87 0.29 -34.33
C MET A 404 -1.70 1.58 -33.54
N ARG A 405 -1.15 1.44 -32.33
CA ARG A 405 -1.01 2.52 -31.36
C ARG A 405 0.18 2.27 -30.45
N ARG A 406 0.82 3.38 -30.05
CA ARG A 406 1.88 3.43 -29.06
C ARG A 406 1.48 4.39 -27.95
N PHE A 407 1.56 3.93 -26.71
CA PHE A 407 1.19 4.68 -25.52
C PHE A 407 2.41 4.93 -24.66
N PHE A 408 2.61 6.17 -24.22
CA PHE A 408 3.67 6.51 -23.28
C PHE A 408 3.48 5.76 -21.95
N HIS A 409 4.56 5.19 -21.40
CA HIS A 409 4.53 4.43 -20.16
C HIS A 409 5.37 5.06 -19.05
N SER A 410 6.68 5.25 -19.22
CA SER A 410 7.54 5.78 -18.16
C SER A 410 8.77 6.51 -18.72
N HIS A 411 9.23 7.55 -18.00
CA HIS A 411 10.51 8.21 -18.30
C HIS A 411 11.71 7.51 -17.64
N PHE A 412 11.47 6.67 -16.63
CA PHE A 412 12.53 6.05 -15.83
C PHE A 412 12.35 4.53 -15.80
N LYS A 413 13.49 3.84 -15.80
CA LYS A 413 13.58 2.40 -15.57
C LYS A 413 13.20 2.10 -14.12
N VAL A 414 12.28 1.16 -13.93
CA VAL A 414 11.82 0.73 -12.60
C VAL A 414 12.57 -0.50 -12.13
N ASP A 415 12.85 -1.43 -13.04
CA ASP A 415 13.43 -2.73 -12.70
C ASP A 415 14.55 -3.12 -13.67
N ARG A 416 14.21 -3.70 -14.83
CA ARG A 416 15.18 -4.23 -15.81
C ARG A 416 15.49 -3.31 -16.98
N ASP A 417 14.55 -3.01 -17.86
CA ASP A 417 14.79 -2.09 -18.98
C ASP A 417 13.83 -0.92 -18.93
N LEU A 418 14.19 0.15 -19.64
CA LEU A 418 13.30 1.30 -19.77
C LEU A 418 12.11 0.88 -20.63
N GLN A 419 10.99 0.64 -19.96
CA GLN A 419 9.69 0.46 -20.58
C GLN A 419 9.10 1.83 -20.91
N SER A 420 9.62 2.49 -21.95
CA SER A 420 9.22 3.86 -22.32
C SER A 420 7.80 3.93 -22.89
N ALA A 421 7.38 2.91 -23.63
CA ALA A 421 6.06 2.82 -24.22
C ALA A 421 5.47 1.41 -24.20
N VAL A 422 4.15 1.35 -24.27
CA VAL A 422 3.35 0.14 -24.54
C VAL A 422 2.85 0.22 -25.98
N VAL A 423 3.10 -0.82 -26.75
CA VAL A 423 2.76 -0.90 -28.18
C VAL A 423 1.66 -1.93 -28.37
N VAL A 424 0.64 -1.57 -29.14
CA VAL A 424 -0.47 -2.46 -29.51
C VAL A 424 -0.38 -2.76 -31.00
N TYR A 425 -0.29 -4.05 -31.32
CA TYR A 425 -0.34 -4.58 -32.66
C TYR A 425 -1.69 -5.21 -32.94
N SER A 426 -2.14 -5.12 -34.19
CA SER A 426 -3.31 -5.83 -34.70
C SER A 426 -2.96 -6.64 -35.94
N ARG A 427 -3.64 -7.77 -36.11
CA ARG A 427 -3.45 -8.62 -37.28
C ARG A 427 -4.10 -7.98 -38.51
N ARG A 428 -3.42 -8.03 -39.65
CA ARG A 428 -3.86 -7.41 -40.91
C ARG A 428 -5.27 -7.79 -41.40
N ASN A 429 -5.75 -8.99 -41.04
CA ASN A 429 -7.09 -9.45 -41.43
C ASN A 429 -8.21 -8.99 -40.46
N VAL A 430 -7.85 -8.27 -39.40
CA VAL A 430 -8.75 -7.74 -38.37
C VAL A 430 -8.86 -6.20 -38.46
N LEU A 431 -7.86 -5.56 -39.08
CA LEU A 431 -7.93 -4.19 -39.61
C LEU A 431 -9.06 -4.04 -40.63
#